data_AF-A0AAU9BV64-F1
#
_entry.id   AF-A0AAU9BV64-F1
#
_cell.length_a   1.000
_cell.length_b   1.000
_cell.length_c   1.000
_cell.angle_alpha   90.00
_cell.angle_beta   90.00
_cell.angle_gamma   90.00
#
_symmetry.space_group_name_H-M   'P 1'
#
loop_
_entity.id
_entity.type
_entity.pdbx_description
1 polymer ?
#
loop_
_entity_poly.entity_id
_entity_poly.type
_entity_poly.pdbx_seq_one_letter_code
_entity_poly.pdbx_strand_id
1 'polypeptide(L)'
;MVSRMTSEEALLKSGFSKRDLQKLKNNIENYGGSFDSVTHDLANRFKAMKWITIIAFIILALTLLLASRDTSLTLALTLLIVLPFIWYITPAKLGYKSWRYRKMLTNSETGR
;
A
#
# COMPACT_ATOMS: atom_id res chain seq x y z
N MET A 1 -23.45 -18.80 9.39
CA MET A 1 -22.28 -18.44 10.24
C MET A 1 -20.95 -18.94 9.65
N VAL A 2 -20.79 -18.91 8.31
CA VAL A 2 -19.67 -19.57 7.58
C VAL A 2 -18.69 -18.55 6.93
N SER A 3 -18.81 -17.25 7.20
CA SER A 3 -18.08 -16.21 6.41
C SER A 3 -16.97 -15.42 7.15
N ARG A 4 -16.83 -15.55 8.48
CA ARG A 4 -15.80 -14.78 9.25
C ARG A 4 -14.48 -15.53 9.45
N MET A 5 -14.53 -16.80 9.84
CA MET A 5 -13.32 -17.60 10.10
C MET A 5 -12.48 -17.82 8.83
N THR A 6 -13.13 -18.10 7.70
CA THR A 6 -12.44 -18.32 6.41
C THR A 6 -11.70 -17.08 5.92
N SER A 7 -12.30 -15.88 6.10
CA SER A 7 -11.70 -14.61 5.68
C SER A 7 -10.48 -14.22 6.53
N GLU A 8 -10.55 -14.38 7.85
CA GLU A 8 -9.43 -14.08 8.75
C GLU A 8 -8.27 -15.08 8.58
N GLU A 9 -8.59 -16.37 8.46
CA GLU A 9 -7.59 -17.42 8.21
C GLU A 9 -6.88 -17.24 6.86
N ALA A 10 -7.62 -16.86 5.81
CA ALA A 10 -7.03 -16.56 4.50
C ALA A 10 -6.06 -15.37 4.59
N LEU A 11 -6.44 -14.31 5.33
CA LEU A 11 -5.56 -13.17 5.56
C LEU A 11 -4.31 -13.55 6.35
N LEU A 12 -4.44 -14.36 7.41
CA LEU A 12 -3.29 -14.87 8.17
C LEU A 12 -2.36 -15.70 7.27
N LYS A 13 -2.90 -16.63 6.47
CA LYS A 13 -2.13 -17.44 5.52
C LYS A 13 -1.39 -16.60 4.48
N SER A 14 -1.93 -15.43 4.12
CA SER A 14 -1.28 -14.50 3.20
C SER A 14 -0.20 -13.61 3.84
N GLY A 15 -0.04 -13.67 5.17
CA GLY A 15 1.00 -12.94 5.91
C GLY A 15 0.51 -11.70 6.69
N PHE A 16 -0.80 -11.54 6.88
CA PHE A 16 -1.31 -10.60 7.88
C PHE A 16 -1.00 -11.12 9.29
N SER A 17 -0.64 -10.22 10.20
CA SER A 17 -0.50 -10.55 11.61
C SER A 17 -1.83 -10.38 12.34
N LYS A 18 -1.95 -10.98 13.55
CA LYS A 18 -3.12 -10.75 14.42
C LYS A 18 -3.36 -9.27 14.72
N ARG A 19 -2.29 -8.47 14.84
CA ARG A 19 -2.37 -7.00 15.00
C ARG A 19 -2.94 -6.31 13.76
N ASP A 20 -2.58 -6.79 12.57
CA ASP A 20 -3.11 -6.25 11.32
C ASP A 20 -4.62 -6.56 11.19
N LEU A 21 -5.03 -7.77 11.55
CA LEU A 21 -6.44 -8.16 11.61
C LEU A 21 -7.24 -7.33 12.61
N GLN A 22 -6.70 -7.07 13.79
CA GLN A 22 -7.35 -6.22 14.78
C GLN A 22 -7.56 -4.80 14.24
N LYS A 23 -6.59 -4.25 13.50
CA LYS A 23 -6.73 -2.93 12.85
C LYS A 23 -7.81 -2.94 11.77
N LEU A 24 -7.86 -3.98 10.93
CA LEU A 24 -8.90 -4.14 9.91
C LEU A 24 -10.28 -4.27 10.55
N LYS A 25 -10.40 -5.08 11.61
CA LYS A 25 -11.65 -5.27 12.35
C LYS A 25 -12.14 -3.98 13.00
N ASN A 26 -11.25 -3.24 13.65
CA ASN A 26 -11.58 -1.94 14.21
C ASN A 26 -12.03 -0.96 13.11
N ASN A 27 -11.41 -0.99 11.93
CA ASN A 27 -11.85 -0.16 10.81
C ASN A 27 -13.26 -0.55 10.33
N ILE A 28 -13.55 -1.84 10.20
CA ILE A 28 -14.89 -2.35 9.83
C ILE A 28 -15.94 -1.98 10.88
N GLU A 29 -15.61 -2.05 12.17
CA GLU A 29 -16.53 -1.68 13.25
C GLU A 29 -16.85 -0.18 13.26
N ASN A 30 -15.89 0.68 12.91
CA ASN A 30 -16.07 2.14 12.91
C ASN A 30 -16.64 2.70 11.59
N TYR A 31 -16.36 2.06 10.46
CA TYR A 31 -16.67 2.59 9.12
C TYR A 31 -17.53 1.64 8.26
N GLY A 32 -17.87 0.45 8.77
CA GLY A 32 -18.59 -0.58 8.02
C GLY A 32 -17.72 -1.31 7.00
N GLY A 33 -18.36 -2.21 6.23
CA GLY A 33 -17.71 -2.99 5.17
C GLY A 33 -17.30 -4.40 5.60
N SER A 34 -16.42 -5.03 4.81
CA SER A 34 -15.91 -6.38 5.02
C SER A 34 -14.39 -6.43 4.90
N PHE A 35 -13.77 -7.53 5.32
CA PHE A 35 -12.34 -7.73 5.12
C PHE A 35 -11.94 -7.64 3.63
N ASP A 36 -12.79 -8.11 2.72
CA ASP A 36 -12.54 -8.02 1.28
C ASP A 36 -12.55 -6.57 0.79
N SER A 37 -13.57 -5.79 1.16
CA SER A 37 -13.69 -4.39 0.72
C SER A 37 -12.58 -3.52 1.32
N VAL A 38 -12.30 -3.65 2.62
CA VAL A 38 -11.24 -2.87 3.28
C VAL A 38 -9.86 -3.22 2.71
N THR A 39 -9.59 -4.50 2.44
CA THR A 39 -8.33 -4.89 1.78
C THR A 39 -8.29 -4.43 0.32
N HIS A 40 -9.41 -4.40 -0.39
CA HIS A 40 -9.50 -3.79 -1.73
C HIS A 40 -9.04 -2.34 -1.73
N ASP A 41 -9.68 -1.53 -0.89
CA ASP A 41 -9.44 -0.10 -0.84
C ASP A 41 -8.00 0.18 -0.47
N LEU A 42 -7.46 -0.58 0.48
CA LEU A 42 -6.10 -0.42 0.93
C LEU A 42 -5.07 -0.83 -0.14
N ALA A 43 -5.36 -1.89 -0.90
CA ALA A 43 -4.54 -2.29 -2.04
C ALA A 43 -4.57 -1.23 -3.16
N ASN A 44 -5.73 -0.64 -3.43
CA ASN A 44 -5.88 0.39 -4.46
C ASN A 44 -5.17 1.68 -4.05
N ARG A 45 -5.30 2.11 -2.79
CA ARG A 45 -4.55 3.24 -2.22
C ARG A 45 -3.03 3.02 -2.31
N PHE A 46 -2.55 1.81 -2.00
CA PHE A 46 -1.14 1.46 -2.17
C PHE A 46 -0.69 1.55 -3.64
N LYS A 47 -1.48 1.03 -4.58
CA LYS A 47 -1.19 1.10 -6.01
C LYS A 47 -1.12 2.55 -6.49
N ALA A 48 -2.06 3.40 -6.06
CA ALA A 48 -2.08 4.82 -6.38
C ALA A 48 -0.83 5.54 -5.83
N MET A 49 -0.51 5.35 -4.55
CA MET A 49 0.70 5.93 -3.93
C MET A 49 1.98 5.49 -4.62
N LYS A 50 2.06 4.22 -5.05
CA LYS A 50 3.19 3.72 -5.84
C LYS A 50 3.36 4.48 -7.15
N TRP A 51 2.27 4.68 -7.90
CA TRP A 51 2.31 5.43 -9.16
C TRP A 51 2.65 6.91 -8.95
N ILE A 52 2.06 7.56 -7.95
CA ILE A 52 2.39 8.94 -7.58
C ILE A 52 3.88 9.07 -7.27
N THR A 53 4.43 8.13 -6.49
CA THR A 53 5.85 8.11 -6.15
C THR A 53 6.72 7.97 -7.40
N ILE A 54 6.38 7.06 -8.31
CA ILE A 54 7.11 6.88 -9.58
C ILE A 54 7.08 8.16 -10.41
N ILE A 55 5.92 8.79 -10.57
CA ILE A 55 5.78 10.04 -11.34
C ILE A 55 6.60 11.16 -10.68
N ALA A 56 6.57 11.28 -9.35
CA ALA A 56 7.38 12.26 -8.62
C ALA A 56 8.89 12.07 -8.87
N PHE A 57 9.37 10.81 -8.88
CA PHE A 57 10.76 10.50 -9.20
C PHE A 57 11.11 10.83 -10.66
N ILE A 58 10.20 10.60 -11.61
CA ILE A 58 10.42 10.96 -13.02
C ILE A 58 10.54 12.48 -13.17
N ILE A 59 9.62 13.25 -12.56
CA ILE A 59 9.68 14.72 -12.57
C ILE A 59 11.00 15.18 -11.96
N LEU A 60 11.38 14.63 -10.80
CA LEU A 60 12.65 14.95 -10.16
C LEU A 60 13.85 14.66 -11.08
N ALA A 61 13.89 13.50 -11.73
CA ALA A 61 14.95 13.15 -12.66
C ALA A 61 15.05 14.14 -13.82
N LEU A 62 13.91 14.53 -14.40
CA LEU A 62 13.86 15.57 -15.43
C LEU A 62 14.36 16.91 -14.88
N THR A 63 13.89 17.34 -13.72
CA THR A 63 14.37 18.58 -13.07
C THR A 63 15.87 18.56 -12.85
N LEU A 64 16.43 17.45 -12.36
CA LEU A 64 17.88 17.29 -12.17
C LEU A 64 18.67 17.38 -13.49
N LEU A 65 18.11 16.90 -14.59
CA LEU A 65 18.74 16.97 -15.92
C LEU A 65 18.67 18.37 -16.53
N LEU A 66 17.61 19.13 -16.25
CA LEU A 66 17.31 20.41 -16.89
C LEU A 66 17.72 21.64 -16.07
N ALA A 67 17.81 21.55 -14.73
CA ALA A 67 18.07 22.70 -13.86
C ALA A 67 19.52 22.79 -13.36
N SER A 68 19.96 24.00 -12.97
CA SER A 68 21.30 24.26 -12.44
C SER A 68 21.62 23.40 -11.22
N ARG A 69 22.89 22.94 -11.12
CA ARG A 69 23.33 21.91 -10.16
C ARG A 69 22.95 22.21 -8.70
N ASP A 70 23.01 23.47 -8.28
CA ASP A 70 22.91 23.82 -6.86
C ASP A 70 21.49 23.69 -6.28
N THR A 71 20.48 24.15 -7.01
CA THR A 71 19.06 24.06 -6.55
C THR A 71 18.52 22.63 -6.66
N SER A 72 18.94 21.92 -7.71
CA SER A 72 18.54 20.55 -8.03
C SER A 72 18.95 19.53 -6.95
N LEU A 73 20.16 19.65 -6.40
CA LEU A 73 20.68 18.74 -5.39
C LEU A 73 19.91 18.83 -4.06
N THR A 74 19.56 20.03 -3.62
CA THR A 74 18.81 20.25 -2.37
C THR A 74 17.40 19.67 -2.45
N LEU A 75 16.72 19.86 -3.60
CA LEU A 75 15.40 19.29 -3.85
C LEU A 75 15.44 17.76 -3.84
N ALA A 76 16.44 17.16 -4.49
CA ALA A 76 16.60 15.72 -4.54
C ALA A 76 16.87 15.11 -3.15
N LEU A 77 17.76 15.72 -2.36
CA LEU A 77 18.05 15.27 -0.99
C LEU A 77 16.82 15.38 -0.08
N THR A 78 16.06 16.46 -0.19
CA THR A 78 14.83 16.66 0.60
C THR A 78 13.79 15.58 0.27
N LEU A 79 13.54 15.33 -1.02
CA LEU A 79 12.59 14.30 -1.45
C LEU A 79 13.04 12.89 -1.03
N LEU A 80 14.33 12.59 -1.13
CA LEU A 80 14.89 11.30 -0.74
C LEU A 80 14.64 10.98 0.75
N ILE A 81 14.60 12.00 1.61
CA ILE A 81 14.33 11.85 3.04
C ILE A 81 12.82 11.83 3.35
N VAL A 82 12.05 12.73 2.73
CA VAL A 82 10.62 12.93 3.05
C VAL A 82 9.76 11.75 2.56
N LEU A 83 10.03 11.22 1.36
CA LEU A 83 9.25 10.13 0.77
C LEU A 83 9.20 8.85 1.64
N PRO A 84 10.33 8.32 2.15
CA PRO A 84 10.32 7.18 3.05
C PRO A 84 9.52 7.40 4.33
N PHE A 85 9.56 8.61 4.89
CA PHE A 85 8.78 8.97 6.08
C PHE A 85 7.27 8.94 5.80
N ILE A 86 6.83 9.48 4.67
CA ILE A 86 5.42 9.41 4.24
C ILE A 86 4.99 7.94 4.10
N TRP A 87 5.82 7.11 3.46
CA TRP A 87 5.60 5.68 3.32
C TRP A 87 5.58 4.93 4.66
N TYR A 88 6.30 5.42 5.67
CA TYR A 88 6.31 4.83 7.01
C TYR A 88 5.05 5.15 7.83
N ILE A 89 4.57 6.40 7.76
CA ILE A 89 3.42 6.89 8.55
C ILE A 89 2.08 6.43 7.98
N THR A 90 1.94 6.47 6.66
CA THR A 90 0.74 6.00 5.97
C THR A 90 0.63 4.48 6.20
N PRO A 91 -0.57 3.85 6.25
CA PRO A 91 -0.71 2.39 6.38
C PRO A 91 -0.23 1.63 5.12
N ALA A 92 0.87 2.05 4.50
CA ALA A 92 1.47 1.48 3.32
C ALA A 92 1.91 0.03 3.55
N LYS A 93 2.32 -0.34 4.77
CA LYS A 93 2.58 -1.74 5.13
C LYS A 93 1.32 -2.60 5.02
N LEU A 94 0.18 -2.11 5.53
CA LEU A 94 -1.10 -2.82 5.41
C LEU A 94 -1.57 -2.84 3.95
N GLY A 95 -1.45 -1.73 3.22
CA GLY A 95 -1.80 -1.66 1.80
C GLY A 95 -0.94 -2.54 0.90
N TYR A 96 0.35 -2.66 1.21
CA TYR A 96 1.24 -3.62 0.54
C TYR A 96 0.78 -5.06 0.76
N LYS A 97 0.48 -5.42 2.01
CA LYS A 97 -0.03 -6.77 2.34
C LYS A 97 -1.36 -7.04 1.64
N SER A 98 -2.26 -6.07 1.61
CA SER A 98 -3.54 -6.19 0.89
C SER A 98 -3.35 -6.34 -0.62
N TRP A 99 -2.42 -5.58 -1.22
CA TRP A 99 -2.09 -5.70 -2.64
C TRP A 99 -1.49 -7.07 -2.96
N ARG A 100 -0.57 -7.56 -2.14
CA ARG A 100 0.02 -8.90 -2.28
C ARG A 100 -1.04 -9.98 -2.18
N TYR A 101 -1.92 -9.90 -1.17
CA TYR A 101 -3.02 -10.83 -0.98
C TYR A 101 -3.91 -10.91 -2.22
N ARG A 102 -4.31 -9.76 -2.77
CA ARG A 102 -5.12 -9.73 -4.00
C ARG A 102 -4.40 -10.28 -5.22
N LYS A 103 -3.10 -10.02 -5.36
CA LYS A 103 -2.30 -10.61 -6.44
C LYS A 103 -2.27 -12.14 -6.36
N MET A 104 -2.18 -12.70 -5.14
CA MET A 104 -2.23 -14.16 -4.92
C MET A 104 -3.58 -14.75 -5.32
N LEU A 105 -4.69 -14.08 -4.96
CA LEU A 105 -6.04 -14.51 -5.34
C LEU A 105 -6.23 -14.52 -6.87
N THR A 106 -5.93 -13.42 -7.55
CA THR A 106 -6.07 -13.32 -9.02
C THR A 106 -5.22 -14.37 -9.75
N ASN A 107 -3.98 -14.61 -9.30
CA ASN A 107 -3.12 -15.63 -9.88
C ASN A 107 -3.68 -17.05 -9.69
N SER A 108 -4.34 -17.32 -8.55
CA SER A 108 -4.98 -18.62 -8.28
C SER A 108 -6.25 -18.85 -9.10
N GLU A 109 -6.95 -17.79 -9.50
CA GLU A 109 -8.12 -17.84 -10.38
C GLU A 109 -7.72 -17.99 -11.85
N THR A 110 -6.61 -17.39 -12.27
CA THR A 110 -6.09 -17.47 -13.66
C THR A 110 -5.36 -18.80 -13.93
N GLY A 111 -4.90 -19.49 -12.89
CA GLY A 111 -4.23 -20.79 -12.98
C GLY A 111 -5.15 -22.02 -12.87
N ARG A 112 -6.47 -21.82 -12.88
CA ARG A 112 -7.50 -22.86 -12.98
C ARG A 112 -8.22 -22.74 -14.32
#